data_AF-A0A939PLW5-F1
#
_entry.id   AF-A0A939PLW5-F1
#
_cell.length_a   1.000
_cell.length_b   1.000
_cell.length_c   1.000
_cell.angle_alpha   90.00
_cell.angle_beta   90.00
_cell.angle_gamma   90.00
#
_symmetry.space_group_name_H-M   'P 1'
#
loop_
_entity.id
_entity.type
_entity.pdbx_description
1 polymer ?
#
loop_
_entity_poly.entity_id
_entity_poly.type
_entity_poly.pdbx_seq_one_letter_code
_entity_poly.pdbx_strand_id
1 'polypeptide(L)'
;MNAALAAVVAAITSVTVAVLSLLLGERQQRRKEERVRRQDLNAQYLNPLRLHLVENHFRLSGTFERTSEAGQAEAMLVIDDPAEVSGKDAAWFNGRGCALVSSVYLTACLFAHLKKVRDDFPYLRLPAADDTQLAALLLRVQRGFLRDQGVYYVTQPSIGESMWLRDEKRLLTYREFCERLQDPAWRTWLDRLIQFQLDTAQGDRQERTQQLLKALEQLSEFLDECVGGGRSIESRRQAENTDLS
;
A
#
# COMPACT_ATOMS: atom_id res chain seq x y z
N MET A 1 -24.25 -59.01 -34.27
CA MET A 1 -23.30 -58.09 -33.62
C MET A 1 -22.97 -58.69 -32.25
N ASN A 2 -21.74 -59.15 -32.02
CA ASN A 2 -21.40 -60.03 -30.89
C ASN A 2 -21.45 -59.29 -29.54
N ALA A 3 -22.19 -59.83 -28.57
CA ALA A 3 -22.33 -59.28 -27.22
C ALA A 3 -20.98 -59.06 -26.50
N ALA A 4 -19.99 -59.92 -26.79
CA ALA A 4 -18.62 -59.75 -26.29
C ALA A 4 -17.95 -58.47 -26.80
N LEU A 5 -18.21 -58.07 -28.05
CA LEU A 5 -17.65 -56.87 -28.65
C LEU A 5 -18.27 -55.60 -28.04
N ALA A 6 -19.58 -55.66 -27.76
CA ALA A 6 -20.29 -54.59 -27.03
C ALA A 6 -19.79 -54.45 -25.59
N ALA A 7 -19.55 -55.56 -24.88
CA ALA A 7 -19.02 -55.55 -23.52
C ALA A 7 -17.60 -54.97 -23.43
N VAL A 8 -16.73 -55.30 -24.39
CA VAL A 8 -15.37 -54.75 -24.46
C VAL A 8 -15.40 -53.25 -24.75
N VAL A 9 -16.23 -52.79 -25.69
CA VAL A 9 -16.38 -51.36 -26.00
C VAL A 9 -16.92 -50.58 -24.80
N ALA A 10 -17.89 -51.13 -24.06
CA ALA A 10 -18.44 -50.53 -22.85
C ALA A 10 -17.39 -50.43 -21.73
N ALA A 11 -16.57 -51.47 -21.55
CA ALA A 11 -15.49 -51.47 -20.56
C ALA A 11 -14.41 -50.41 -20.89
N ILE A 12 -13.99 -50.31 -22.16
CA ILE A 12 -12.98 -49.34 -22.60
C ILE A 12 -13.50 -47.90 -22.44
N THR A 13 -14.76 -47.64 -22.82
CA THR A 13 -15.36 -46.30 -22.66
C THR A 13 -15.50 -45.92 -21.18
N SER A 14 -15.90 -46.85 -20.31
CA SER A 14 -15.97 -46.60 -18.87
C SER A 14 -14.61 -46.26 -18.25
N VAL A 15 -13.55 -47.01 -18.60
CA VAL A 15 -12.18 -46.73 -18.14
C VAL A 15 -11.69 -45.39 -18.66
N THR A 16 -11.94 -45.08 -19.93
CA THR A 16 -11.51 -43.82 -20.56
C THR A 16 -12.18 -42.61 -19.91
N VAL A 17 -13.48 -42.69 -19.64
CA VAL A 17 -14.23 -41.64 -18.94
C VAL A 17 -13.71 -41.47 -17.51
N ALA A 18 -13.46 -42.55 -16.78
CA ALA A 18 -12.93 -42.47 -15.41
C ALA A 18 -11.54 -41.80 -15.37
N VAL A 19 -10.63 -42.15 -16.29
CA VAL A 19 -9.31 -41.53 -16.39
C VAL A 19 -9.40 -40.04 -16.76
N LEU A 20 -10.24 -39.69 -17.74
CA LEU A 20 -10.49 -38.29 -18.11
C LEU A 20 -11.07 -37.48 -16.95
N SER A 21 -12.04 -38.04 -16.22
CA SER A 21 -12.64 -37.40 -15.05
C SER A 21 -11.62 -37.19 -13.93
N LEU A 22 -10.73 -38.15 -13.67
CA LEU A 22 -9.64 -38.00 -12.70
C LEU A 22 -8.64 -36.91 -13.11
N LEU A 23 -8.19 -36.91 -14.37
CA LEU A 23 -7.26 -35.90 -14.88
C LEU A 23 -7.86 -34.49 -14.89
N LEU A 24 -9.15 -34.37 -15.24
CA LEU A 24 -9.89 -33.11 -15.19
C LEU A 24 -10.11 -32.67 -13.75
N GLY A 25 -10.45 -33.59 -12.85
CA GLY A 25 -10.63 -33.35 -11.42
C GLY A 25 -9.35 -32.82 -10.76
N GLU A 26 -8.21 -33.47 -10.99
CA GLU A 26 -6.91 -33.00 -10.48
C GLU A 26 -6.53 -31.62 -11.03
N ARG A 27 -6.75 -31.38 -12.33
CA ARG A 27 -6.50 -30.06 -12.94
C ARG A 27 -7.40 -28.98 -12.34
N GLN A 28 -8.68 -29.30 -12.11
CA GLN A 28 -9.64 -28.37 -11.51
C GLN A 28 -9.29 -28.08 -10.04
N GLN A 29 -8.89 -29.11 -9.30
CA GLN A 29 -8.44 -29.01 -7.91
C GLN A 29 -7.21 -28.09 -7.81
N ARG A 30 -6.16 -28.34 -8.62
CA ARG A 30 -4.94 -27.51 -8.64
C ARG A 30 -5.24 -26.05 -8.98
N ARG A 31 -6.09 -25.81 -10.00
CA ARG A 31 -6.51 -24.44 -10.36
C ARG A 31 -7.26 -23.75 -9.23
N LYS A 32 -8.08 -24.49 -8.48
CA LYS A 32 -8.81 -23.95 -7.31
C LYS A 32 -7.83 -23.60 -6.19
N GLU A 33 -6.89 -24.48 -5.88
CA GLU A 33 -5.84 -24.26 -4.86
C GLU A 33 -4.95 -23.06 -5.21
N GLU A 34 -4.51 -22.96 -6.47
CA GLU A 34 -3.75 -21.81 -6.97
C GLU A 34 -4.55 -20.51 -6.85
N ARG A 35 -5.85 -20.55 -7.18
CA ARG A 35 -6.72 -19.38 -7.06
C ARG A 35 -6.90 -18.93 -5.61
N VAL A 36 -7.15 -19.87 -4.69
CA VAL A 36 -7.28 -19.57 -3.25
C VAL A 36 -5.98 -18.98 -2.72
N ARG A 37 -4.84 -19.62 -3.03
CA ARG A 37 -3.51 -19.12 -2.62
C ARG A 37 -3.24 -17.71 -3.16
N ARG A 38 -3.60 -17.43 -4.41
CA ARG A 38 -3.45 -16.09 -5.01
C ARG A 38 -4.36 -15.07 -4.31
N GLN A 39 -5.60 -15.46 -3.98
CA GLN A 39 -6.51 -14.59 -3.23
C GLN A 39 -5.97 -14.26 -1.83
N ASP A 40 -5.41 -15.24 -1.12
CA ASP A 40 -4.81 -15.04 0.20
C ASP A 40 -3.60 -14.11 0.15
N LEU A 41 -2.70 -14.30 -0.83
CA LEU A 41 -1.55 -13.41 -1.04
C LEU A 41 -2.01 -11.98 -1.36
N ASN A 42 -3.00 -11.83 -2.24
CA ASN A 42 -3.55 -10.51 -2.58
C ASN A 42 -4.15 -9.83 -1.34
N ALA A 43 -4.92 -10.56 -0.55
CA ALA A 43 -5.55 -10.02 0.66
C ALA A 43 -4.53 -9.63 1.73
N GLN A 44 -3.45 -10.40 1.89
CA GLN A 44 -2.45 -10.20 2.93
C GLN A 44 -1.41 -9.12 2.58
N TYR A 45 -1.09 -8.95 1.29
CA TYR A 45 0.04 -8.12 0.84
C TYR A 45 -0.38 -7.00 -0.10
N LEU A 46 -0.99 -7.35 -1.23
CA LEU A 46 -1.19 -6.39 -2.33
C LEU A 46 -2.33 -5.41 -2.04
N ASN A 47 -3.46 -5.88 -1.50
CA ASN A 47 -4.61 -5.04 -1.19
C ASN A 47 -4.29 -3.99 -0.11
N PRO A 48 -3.65 -4.34 1.03
CA PRO A 48 -3.26 -3.33 2.02
C PRO A 48 -2.24 -2.33 1.48
N LEU A 49 -1.24 -2.78 0.71
CA LEU A 49 -0.28 -1.88 0.08
C LEU A 49 -0.98 -0.92 -0.88
N ARG A 50 -1.86 -1.44 -1.74
CA ARG A 50 -2.65 -0.64 -2.68
C ARG A 50 -3.47 0.43 -1.95
N LEU A 51 -4.19 0.06 -0.88
CA LEU A 51 -4.98 1.00 -0.09
C LEU A 51 -4.11 2.18 0.38
N HIS A 52 -2.95 1.89 0.99
CA HIS A 52 -2.09 2.93 1.52
C HIS A 52 -1.36 3.74 0.42
N LEU A 53 -1.12 3.17 -0.75
CA LEU A 53 -0.63 3.94 -1.91
C LEU A 53 -1.66 4.96 -2.37
N VAL A 54 -2.93 4.55 -2.51
CA VAL A 54 -4.02 5.45 -2.90
C VAL A 54 -4.20 6.56 -1.86
N GLU A 55 -4.25 6.21 -0.56
CA GLU A 55 -4.37 7.22 0.51
C GLU A 55 -3.23 8.25 0.47
N ASN A 56 -1.98 7.78 0.33
CA ASN A 56 -0.84 8.69 0.29
C ASN A 56 -0.82 9.52 -0.99
N HIS A 57 -1.17 8.93 -2.14
CA HIS A 57 -1.26 9.66 -3.39
C HIS A 57 -2.26 10.81 -3.28
N PHE A 58 -3.48 10.55 -2.80
CA PHE A 58 -4.53 11.57 -2.67
C PHE A 58 -4.18 12.67 -1.68
N ARG A 59 -3.65 12.30 -0.51
CA ARG A 59 -3.23 13.29 0.49
C ARG A 59 -2.11 14.17 -0.07
N LEU A 60 -1.10 13.56 -0.69
CA LEU A 60 0.03 14.28 -1.24
C LEU A 60 -0.35 15.15 -2.43
N SER A 61 -1.26 14.67 -3.31
CA SER A 61 -1.72 15.43 -4.47
C SER A 61 -2.54 16.64 -4.02
N GLY A 62 -3.45 16.48 -3.07
CA GLY A 62 -4.24 17.59 -2.53
C GLY A 62 -3.36 18.64 -1.85
N THR A 63 -2.30 18.26 -1.14
CA THR A 63 -1.32 19.21 -0.61
C THR A 63 -0.54 19.90 -1.72
N PHE A 64 -0.07 19.13 -2.72
CA PHE A 64 0.69 19.65 -3.85
C PHE A 64 -0.12 20.67 -4.68
N GLU A 65 -1.37 20.37 -4.99
CA GLU A 65 -2.29 21.25 -5.71
C GLU A 65 -2.48 22.58 -4.95
N ARG A 66 -2.78 22.51 -3.64
CA ARG A 66 -2.90 23.72 -2.80
C ARG A 66 -1.62 24.54 -2.77
N THR A 67 -0.46 23.90 -2.69
CA THR A 67 0.82 24.62 -2.73
C THR A 67 1.10 25.24 -4.09
N SER A 68 0.60 24.63 -5.17
CA SER A 68 0.76 25.17 -6.53
C SER A 68 -0.15 26.38 -6.77
N GLU A 69 -1.34 26.40 -6.17
CA GLU A 69 -2.33 27.49 -6.30
C GLU A 69 -2.06 28.66 -5.34
N ALA A 70 -1.80 28.36 -4.06
CA ALA A 70 -1.71 29.33 -2.98
C ALA A 70 -0.28 29.53 -2.44
N GLY A 71 0.72 28.83 -2.99
CA GLY A 71 2.11 28.84 -2.52
C GLY A 71 2.36 27.91 -1.34
N GLN A 72 1.37 27.72 -0.46
CA GLN A 72 1.46 26.88 0.74
C GLN A 72 0.11 26.20 1.08
N ALA A 73 0.17 25.11 1.82
CA ALA A 73 -0.98 24.39 2.38
C ALA A 73 -1.12 24.68 3.89
N GLU A 74 -1.71 25.83 4.23
CA GLU A 74 -1.80 26.36 5.61
C GLU A 74 -2.37 25.37 6.63
N ALA A 75 -3.33 24.52 6.23
CA ALA A 75 -3.93 23.53 7.11
C ALA A 75 -2.92 22.50 7.67
N MET A 76 -1.76 22.32 7.02
CA MET A 76 -0.69 21.44 7.51
C MET A 76 0.40 22.21 8.30
N LEU A 77 0.48 23.53 8.14
CA LEU A 77 1.50 24.39 8.75
C LEU A 77 1.05 24.87 10.14
N VAL A 78 0.84 23.91 11.04
CA VAL A 78 0.26 24.14 12.37
C VAL A 78 1.27 24.01 13.50
N ILE A 79 2.52 23.75 13.17
CA ILE A 79 3.72 23.74 14.02
C ILE A 79 4.90 24.22 13.16
N ASP A 80 5.92 24.79 13.81
CA ASP A 80 7.14 25.21 13.13
C ASP A 80 8.25 24.15 13.26
N ASP A 81 8.25 23.42 14.39
CA ASP A 81 9.22 22.36 14.69
C ASP A 81 8.52 21.03 15.02
N PRO A 82 8.97 19.88 14.46
CA PRO A 82 8.43 18.57 14.81
C PRO A 82 8.36 18.27 16.32
N ALA A 83 9.26 18.86 17.12
CA ALA A 83 9.30 18.69 18.56
C ALA A 83 8.10 19.24 19.31
N GLU A 84 7.38 20.19 18.72
CA GLU A 84 6.15 20.71 19.30
C GLU A 84 5.05 19.65 19.43
N VAL A 85 5.07 18.61 18.59
CA VAL A 85 4.03 17.57 18.57
C VAL A 85 3.90 16.87 19.92
N SER A 86 5.02 16.65 20.61
CA SER A 86 5.02 15.95 21.90
C SER A 86 4.22 16.68 22.99
N GLY A 87 4.05 18.00 22.87
CA GLY A 87 3.27 18.81 23.80
C GLY A 87 1.80 18.98 23.43
N LYS A 88 1.32 18.35 22.35
CA LYS A 88 -0.08 18.50 21.89
C LYS A 88 -0.98 17.41 22.46
N ASP A 89 -2.26 17.75 22.64
CA ASP A 89 -3.26 16.86 23.21
C ASP A 89 -4.21 16.25 22.16
N ALA A 90 -5.11 15.36 22.61
CA ALA A 90 -6.08 14.72 21.75
C ALA A 90 -7.01 15.72 21.03
N ALA A 91 -7.35 16.85 21.66
CA ALA A 91 -8.19 17.87 21.02
C ALA A 91 -7.45 18.51 19.84
N TRP A 92 -6.16 18.79 20.00
CA TRP A 92 -5.32 19.29 18.92
C TRP A 92 -5.18 18.28 17.77
N PHE A 93 -4.93 17.00 18.06
CA PHE A 93 -4.81 15.94 17.04
C PHE A 93 -6.08 15.71 16.22
N ASN A 94 -7.26 15.97 16.81
CA ASN A 94 -8.56 15.86 16.13
C ASN A 94 -9.04 17.20 15.53
N GLY A 95 -8.40 18.30 15.88
CA GLY A 95 -8.67 19.64 15.36
C GLY A 95 -7.60 20.10 14.39
N ARG A 96 -6.93 21.22 14.72
CA ARG A 96 -5.93 21.85 13.86
C ARG A 96 -4.78 20.93 13.43
N GLY A 97 -4.37 19.98 14.27
CA GLY A 97 -3.28 19.05 14.00
C GLY A 97 -3.62 17.94 12.99
N CYS A 98 -4.91 17.71 12.73
CA CYS A 98 -5.38 16.52 12.05
C CYS A 98 -4.81 16.38 10.63
N ALA A 99 -4.79 17.45 9.84
CA ALA A 99 -4.30 17.39 8.46
C ALA A 99 -2.81 16.97 8.37
N LEU A 100 -1.97 17.54 9.23
CA LEU A 100 -0.56 17.18 9.32
C LEU A 100 -0.38 15.75 9.83
N VAL A 101 -0.93 15.44 11.01
CA VAL A 101 -0.64 14.18 11.71
C VAL A 101 -1.27 12.98 11.02
N SER A 102 -2.46 13.12 10.43
CA SER A 102 -3.05 12.05 9.62
C SER A 102 -2.23 11.75 8.36
N SER A 103 -1.61 12.78 7.75
CA SER A 103 -0.69 12.56 6.61
C SER A 103 0.56 11.80 7.05
N VAL A 104 1.17 12.18 8.18
CA VAL A 104 2.31 11.46 8.78
C VAL A 104 1.93 10.01 9.10
N TYR A 105 0.78 9.79 9.74
CA TYR A 105 0.27 8.45 10.08
C TYR A 105 0.08 7.58 8.85
N LEU A 106 -0.60 8.09 7.81
CA LEU A 106 -0.85 7.33 6.58
C LEU A 106 0.45 6.98 5.85
N THR A 107 1.44 7.87 5.85
CA THR A 107 2.76 7.57 5.29
C THR A 107 3.51 6.53 6.12
N ALA A 108 3.43 6.58 7.44
CA ALA A 108 4.03 5.56 8.30
C ALA A 108 3.39 4.17 8.05
N CYS A 109 2.07 4.11 7.88
CA CYS A 109 1.37 2.88 7.49
C CYS A 109 1.80 2.38 6.10
N LEU A 110 2.03 3.28 5.13
CA LEU A 110 2.59 2.91 3.83
C LEU A 110 3.98 2.28 4.00
N PHE A 111 4.86 2.87 4.81
CA PHE A 111 6.18 2.28 5.07
C PHE A 111 6.08 0.88 5.70
N ALA A 112 5.10 0.67 6.58
CA ALA A 112 4.85 -0.63 7.19
C ALA A 112 4.51 -1.70 6.13
N HIS A 113 3.66 -1.35 5.15
CA HIS A 113 3.28 -2.26 4.08
C HIS A 113 4.36 -2.42 3.00
N LEU A 114 5.09 -1.36 2.66
CA LEU A 114 6.26 -1.46 1.77
C LEU A 114 7.31 -2.42 2.35
N LYS A 115 7.59 -2.31 3.65
CA LYS A 115 8.48 -3.23 4.35
C LYS A 115 7.94 -4.66 4.35
N LYS A 116 6.67 -4.86 4.71
CA LYS A 116 6.03 -6.18 4.72
C LYS A 116 6.15 -6.89 3.37
N VAL A 117 5.78 -6.20 2.29
CA VAL A 117 5.87 -6.75 0.92
C VAL A 117 7.31 -7.05 0.54
N ARG A 118 8.26 -6.19 0.92
CA ARG A 118 9.69 -6.41 0.62
C ARG A 118 10.29 -7.59 1.38
N ASP A 119 9.96 -7.75 2.65
CA ASP A 119 10.52 -8.82 3.49
C ASP A 119 9.94 -10.18 3.10
N ASP A 120 8.65 -10.22 2.75
CA ASP A 120 7.95 -11.43 2.31
C ASP A 120 8.00 -11.63 0.79
N PHE A 121 8.76 -10.77 0.08
CA PHE A 121 8.90 -10.76 -1.36
C PHE A 121 9.27 -12.12 -1.98
N PRO A 122 10.22 -12.90 -1.42
CA PRO A 122 10.55 -14.23 -1.96
C PRO A 122 9.40 -15.25 -1.95
N TYR A 123 8.32 -14.96 -1.22
CA TYR A 123 7.14 -15.83 -1.10
C TYR A 123 5.96 -15.39 -1.98
N LEU A 124 6.02 -14.17 -2.53
CA LEU A 124 5.07 -13.67 -3.52
C LEU A 124 5.43 -14.31 -4.86
N ARG A 125 4.81 -15.44 -5.19
CA ARG A 125 4.96 -16.06 -6.52
C ARG A 125 4.17 -15.27 -7.56
N LEU A 126 4.67 -14.11 -8.00
CA LEU A 126 4.16 -13.45 -9.20
C LEU A 126 4.75 -14.16 -10.44
N PRO A 127 4.16 -14.00 -11.63
CA PRO A 127 4.84 -14.38 -12.87
C PRO A 127 6.25 -13.76 -12.93
N ALA A 128 7.26 -14.49 -13.42
CA ALA A 128 8.67 -14.12 -13.26
C ALA A 128 9.08 -12.73 -13.81
N ALA A 129 8.32 -12.15 -14.74
CA ALA A 129 8.53 -10.78 -15.24
C ALA A 129 8.08 -9.71 -14.23
N ASP A 130 7.09 -10.02 -13.39
CA ASP A 130 6.41 -9.09 -12.49
C ASP A 130 7.19 -8.89 -11.18
N ASP A 131 7.98 -9.89 -10.75
CA ASP A 131 8.80 -9.80 -9.53
C ASP A 131 9.84 -8.67 -9.64
N THR A 132 10.67 -8.67 -10.69
CA THR A 132 11.71 -7.65 -10.85
C THR A 132 11.10 -6.25 -10.99
N GLN A 133 9.92 -6.16 -11.60
CA GLN A 133 9.18 -4.91 -11.76
C GLN A 133 8.64 -4.40 -10.42
N LEU A 134 8.01 -5.25 -9.60
CA LEU A 134 7.50 -4.86 -8.28
C LEU A 134 8.64 -4.34 -7.39
N ALA A 135 9.77 -5.05 -7.33
CA ALA A 135 10.93 -4.63 -6.56
C ALA A 135 11.45 -3.25 -7.01
N ALA A 136 11.52 -3.01 -8.32
CA ALA A 136 11.93 -1.72 -8.87
C ALA A 136 10.95 -0.59 -8.54
N LEU A 137 9.63 -0.85 -8.60
CA LEU A 137 8.59 0.14 -8.27
C LEU A 137 8.56 0.47 -6.77
N LEU A 138 8.70 -0.53 -5.89
CA LEU A 138 8.86 -0.32 -4.45
C LEU A 138 10.06 0.58 -4.15
N LEU A 139 11.20 0.31 -4.81
CA LEU A 139 12.41 1.12 -4.67
C LEU A 139 12.21 2.55 -5.18
N ARG A 140 11.47 2.76 -6.28
CA ARG A 140 11.15 4.11 -6.78
C ARG A 140 10.37 4.91 -5.75
N VAL A 141 9.35 4.33 -5.11
CA VAL A 141 8.60 5.00 -4.04
C VAL A 141 9.52 5.37 -2.88
N GLN A 142 10.33 4.43 -2.39
CA GLN A 142 11.28 4.69 -1.30
C GLN A 142 12.30 5.80 -1.65
N ARG A 143 12.77 5.84 -2.91
CA ARG A 143 13.66 6.90 -3.41
C ARG A 143 12.96 8.25 -3.50
N GLY A 144 11.67 8.27 -3.88
CA GLY A 144 10.86 9.49 -3.92
C GLY A 144 10.78 10.17 -2.55
N PHE A 145 10.60 9.38 -1.48
CA PHE A 145 10.66 9.90 -0.12
C PHE A 145 12.05 10.39 0.31
N LEU A 146 13.14 9.75 -0.15
CA LEU A 146 14.51 10.13 0.23
C LEU A 146 14.99 11.44 -0.40
N ARG A 147 14.60 11.70 -1.66
CA ARG A 147 15.16 12.77 -2.49
C ARG A 147 15.13 14.12 -1.76
N ASP A 148 16.14 14.95 -2.01
CA ASP A 148 16.29 16.30 -1.44
C ASP A 148 16.16 16.34 0.09
N GLN A 149 16.86 15.44 0.79
CA GLN A 149 16.85 15.32 2.26
C GLN A 149 15.43 15.12 2.83
N GLY A 150 14.62 14.30 2.18
CA GLY A 150 13.33 13.87 2.70
C GLY A 150 13.50 12.82 3.81
N VAL A 151 12.81 11.68 3.71
CA VAL A 151 12.90 10.59 4.69
C VAL A 151 13.95 9.59 4.27
N TYR A 152 14.97 9.38 5.10
CA TYR A 152 16.09 8.51 4.76
C TYR A 152 15.69 7.05 4.54
N TYR A 153 16.28 6.41 3.53
CA TYR A 153 15.98 5.03 3.14
C TYR A 153 16.09 4.02 4.29
N VAL A 154 17.02 4.24 5.22
CA VAL A 154 17.23 3.37 6.39
C VAL A 154 16.21 3.59 7.51
N THR A 155 15.59 4.77 7.59
CA THR A 155 14.60 5.08 8.61
C THR A 155 13.19 4.70 8.17
N GLN A 156 12.87 4.75 6.87
CA GLN A 156 11.54 4.39 6.36
C GLN A 156 11.07 3.00 6.87
N PRO A 157 11.86 1.91 6.76
CA PRO A 157 11.42 0.60 7.24
C PRO A 157 11.29 0.54 8.77
N SER A 158 12.12 1.29 9.50
CA SER A 158 12.07 1.35 10.98
C SER A 158 10.84 2.09 11.47
N ILE A 159 10.46 3.18 10.79
CA ILE A 159 9.17 3.88 11.01
C ILE A 159 8.04 2.90 10.73
N GLY A 160 8.06 2.20 9.59
CA GLY A 160 7.04 1.21 9.26
C GLY A 160 6.94 0.07 10.28
N GLU A 161 8.06 -0.41 10.80
CA GLU A 161 8.09 -1.44 11.84
C GLU A 161 7.44 -0.95 13.14
N SER A 162 7.68 0.31 13.53
CA SER A 162 7.09 0.91 14.74
C SER A 162 5.55 1.01 14.70
N MET A 163 4.96 0.88 13.52
CA MET A 163 3.51 0.90 13.33
C MET A 163 2.85 -0.43 13.62
N TRP A 164 3.59 -1.54 13.74
CA TRP A 164 3.01 -2.87 13.95
C TRP A 164 2.87 -3.20 15.44
N LEU A 165 1.65 -3.57 15.84
CA LEU A 165 1.40 -4.31 17.08
C LEU A 165 1.53 -5.80 16.78
N ARG A 166 2.73 -6.34 17.00
CA ARG A 166 3.10 -7.71 16.59
C ARG A 166 2.18 -8.78 17.19
N ASP A 167 1.81 -8.64 18.46
CA ASP A 167 0.96 -9.60 19.16
C ASP A 167 -0.48 -9.62 18.62
N GLU A 168 -0.97 -8.46 18.17
CA GLU A 168 -2.32 -8.28 17.63
C GLU A 168 -2.37 -8.41 16.09
N LYS A 169 -1.21 -8.55 15.44
CA LYS A 169 -1.07 -8.66 13.97
C LYS A 169 -1.76 -7.54 13.19
N ARG A 170 -1.78 -6.33 13.74
CA ARG A 170 -2.40 -5.15 13.12
C ARG A 170 -1.50 -3.92 13.22
N LEU A 171 -1.82 -2.89 12.43
CA LEU A 171 -1.22 -1.58 12.60
C LEU A 171 -1.81 -0.86 13.82
N LEU A 172 -1.05 0.08 14.38
CA LEU A 172 -1.57 1.10 15.27
C LEU A 172 -2.75 1.80 14.61
N THR A 173 -3.79 2.07 15.38
CA THR A 173 -4.85 3.01 15.00
C THR A 173 -4.31 4.44 15.03
N TYR A 174 -5.00 5.37 14.37
CA TYR A 174 -4.65 6.79 14.41
C TYR A 174 -4.57 7.32 15.85
N ARG A 175 -5.50 6.90 16.73
CA ARG A 175 -5.51 7.30 18.14
C ARG A 175 -4.24 6.83 18.86
N GLU A 176 -3.92 5.54 18.77
CA GLU A 176 -2.72 4.97 19.41
C GLU A 176 -1.44 5.63 18.87
N PHE A 177 -1.41 5.94 17.57
CA PHE A 177 -0.31 6.68 16.96
C PHE A 177 -0.14 8.10 17.54
N CYS A 178 -1.24 8.85 17.69
CA CYS A 178 -1.21 10.18 18.31
C CYS A 178 -0.77 10.12 19.78
N GLU A 179 -1.24 9.12 20.54
CA GLU A 179 -0.79 8.89 21.92
C GLU A 179 0.72 8.58 21.98
N ARG A 180 1.26 7.82 21.01
CA ARG A 180 2.69 7.54 20.91
C ARG A 180 3.52 8.76 20.52
N LEU A 181 3.01 9.65 19.67
CA LEU A 181 3.68 10.89 19.29
C LEU A 181 3.91 11.86 20.45
N GLN A 182 3.15 11.72 21.54
CA GLN A 182 3.35 12.50 22.76
C GLN A 182 4.64 12.12 23.49
N ASP A 183 5.15 10.89 23.31
CA ASP A 183 6.45 10.46 23.84
C ASP A 183 7.59 11.00 22.95
N PRO A 184 8.45 11.91 23.44
CA PRO A 184 9.56 12.46 22.66
C PRO A 184 10.52 11.39 22.15
N ALA A 185 10.79 10.34 22.94
CA ALA A 185 11.75 9.31 22.57
C ALA A 185 11.27 8.48 21.38
N TRP A 186 9.96 8.27 21.27
CA TRP A 186 9.34 7.60 20.13
C TRP A 186 9.20 8.56 18.95
N ARG A 187 8.70 9.77 19.19
CA ARG A 187 8.44 10.79 18.16
C ARG A 187 9.70 11.20 17.39
N THR A 188 10.88 11.23 18.00
CA THR A 188 12.13 11.62 17.31
C THR A 188 12.42 10.76 16.06
N TRP A 189 12.00 9.50 16.04
CA TRP A 189 12.14 8.64 14.85
C TRP A 189 11.27 9.08 13.67
N LEU A 190 10.26 9.89 13.93
CA LEU A 190 9.28 10.40 12.98
C LEU A 190 9.51 11.88 12.64
N ASP A 191 10.43 12.58 13.33
CA ASP A 191 10.72 14.01 13.10
C ASP A 191 11.00 14.32 11.64
N ARG A 192 11.81 13.50 10.98
CA ARG A 192 12.14 13.70 9.56
C ARG A 192 10.94 13.46 8.63
N LEU A 193 9.99 12.61 9.02
CA LEU A 193 8.74 12.42 8.30
C LEU A 193 7.76 13.58 8.54
N ILE A 194 7.68 14.09 9.77
CA ILE A 194 6.91 15.30 10.09
C ILE A 194 7.47 16.48 9.27
N GLN A 195 8.79 16.68 9.31
CA GLN A 195 9.46 17.72 8.53
C GLN A 195 9.26 17.53 7.02
N PHE A 196 9.28 16.30 6.51
CA PHE A 196 8.96 16.03 5.11
C PHE A 196 7.58 16.58 4.72
N GLN A 197 6.57 16.38 5.58
CA GLN A 197 5.22 16.88 5.34
C GLN A 197 5.13 18.40 5.45
N LEU A 198 5.86 19.01 6.39
CA LEU A 198 5.95 20.47 6.52
C LEU A 198 6.62 21.10 5.29
N ASP A 199 7.78 20.58 4.84
CA ASP A 199 8.47 21.08 3.65
C ASP A 199 7.54 21.01 2.43
N THR A 200 6.85 19.88 2.23
CA THR A 200 5.90 19.73 1.13
C THR A 200 4.74 20.71 1.25
N ALA A 201 4.22 20.95 2.46
CA ALA A 201 3.14 21.91 2.71
C ALA A 201 3.59 23.38 2.57
N GLN A 202 4.87 23.69 2.73
CA GLN A 202 5.43 25.02 2.45
C GLN A 202 5.61 25.29 0.95
N GLY A 203 5.34 24.29 0.10
CA GLY A 203 5.63 24.37 -1.33
C GLY A 203 7.12 24.16 -1.64
N ASP A 204 7.93 23.76 -0.66
CA ASP A 204 9.32 23.43 -0.90
C ASP A 204 9.45 22.08 -1.64
N ARG A 205 10.52 21.96 -2.42
CA ARG A 205 10.91 20.70 -3.07
C ARG A 205 9.79 20.11 -3.94
N GLN A 206 9.07 20.97 -4.69
CA GLN A 206 7.95 20.56 -5.55
C GLN A 206 8.31 19.43 -6.53
N GLU A 207 9.52 19.44 -7.09
CA GLU A 207 9.99 18.39 -7.99
C GLU A 207 10.02 17.01 -7.31
N ARG A 208 10.46 16.94 -6.04
CA ARG A 208 10.42 15.73 -5.23
C ARG A 208 9.00 15.24 -5.06
N THR A 209 8.09 16.13 -4.67
CA THR A 209 6.67 15.79 -4.45
C THR A 209 6.03 15.25 -5.72
N GLN A 210 6.25 15.92 -6.86
CA GLN A 210 5.74 15.49 -8.16
C GLN A 210 6.27 14.10 -8.57
N GLN A 211 7.55 13.84 -8.36
CA GLN A 211 8.14 12.54 -8.67
C GLN A 211 7.67 11.43 -7.75
N LEU A 212 7.48 11.74 -6.47
CA LEU A 212 6.90 10.79 -5.52
C LEU A 212 5.46 10.45 -5.92
N LEU A 213 4.63 11.44 -6.27
CA LEU A 213 3.27 11.21 -6.78
C LEU A 213 3.29 10.25 -7.98
N LYS A 214 4.15 10.51 -8.96
CA LYS A 214 4.32 9.62 -10.12
C LYS A 214 4.76 8.21 -9.73
N ALA A 215 5.65 8.07 -8.75
CA ALA A 215 6.10 6.76 -8.29
C ALA A 215 4.98 5.99 -7.57
N LEU A 216 4.17 6.68 -6.76
CA LEU A 216 3.00 6.11 -6.09
C LEU A 216 1.96 5.63 -7.11
N GLU A 217 1.67 6.46 -8.12
CA GLU A 217 0.75 6.15 -9.21
C GLU A 217 1.20 4.90 -9.99
N GLN A 218 2.46 4.87 -10.45
CA GLN A 218 3.02 3.73 -11.19
C GLN A 218 2.96 2.42 -10.41
N LEU A 219 3.24 2.45 -9.09
CA LEU A 219 3.13 1.26 -8.26
C LEU A 219 1.66 0.86 -8.06
N SER A 220 0.75 1.82 -7.89
CA SER A 220 -0.68 1.54 -7.73
C SER A 220 -1.26 0.90 -9.00
N GLU A 221 -0.94 1.42 -10.19
CA GLU A 221 -1.37 0.87 -11.48
C GLU A 221 -0.89 -0.58 -11.66
N PHE A 222 0.39 -0.84 -11.36
CA PHE A 222 0.95 -2.18 -11.39
C PHE A 222 0.20 -3.15 -10.45
N LEU A 223 -0.15 -2.69 -9.24
CA LEU A 223 -0.91 -3.52 -8.29
C LEU A 223 -2.35 -3.76 -8.75
N ASP A 224 -3.00 -2.79 -9.40
CA ASP A 224 -4.33 -2.96 -9.96
C ASP A 224 -4.35 -4.06 -11.03
N GLU A 225 -3.35 -4.07 -11.93
CA GLU A 225 -3.16 -5.13 -12.91
C GLU A 225 -2.93 -6.50 -12.25
N CYS A 226 -2.09 -6.56 -11.21
CA CYS A 226 -1.76 -7.81 -10.51
C CYS A 226 -2.97 -8.44 -9.78
N VAL A 227 -3.79 -7.59 -9.16
CA VAL A 227 -4.96 -8.02 -8.36
C VAL A 227 -6.19 -8.24 -9.25
N GLY A 228 -6.19 -7.76 -10.49
CA GLY A 228 -7.38 -7.70 -11.35
C GLY A 228 -8.40 -6.69 -10.83
N GLY A 229 -7.93 -5.66 -10.11
CA GLY A 229 -8.75 -4.54 -9.64
C GLY A 229 -8.95 -3.50 -10.73
N GLY A 230 -10.04 -2.72 -10.66
CA GLY A 230 -10.18 -1.52 -11.47
C GLY A 230 -9.16 -0.44 -11.08
N ARG A 231 -9.08 0.65 -11.86
CA ARG A 231 -8.13 1.76 -11.65
C ARG A 231 -8.40 2.47 -10.32
N SER A 232 -7.71 2.07 -9.26
CA SER A 232 -8.02 2.44 -7.88
C SER A 232 -7.90 3.94 -7.60
N ILE A 233 -6.84 4.59 -8.10
CA ILE A 233 -6.67 6.05 -7.99
C ILE A 233 -7.78 6.78 -8.77
N GLU A 234 -8.03 6.38 -10.01
CA GLU A 234 -9.04 7.02 -10.86
C GLU A 234 -10.46 6.83 -10.31
N SER A 235 -10.79 5.65 -9.80
CA SER A 235 -12.07 5.37 -9.16
C SER A 235 -12.31 6.25 -7.93
N ARG A 236 -11.27 6.48 -7.10
CA ARG A 236 -11.38 7.42 -5.98
C ARG A 236 -11.54 8.86 -6.44
N ARG A 237 -10.82 9.27 -7.49
CA ARG A 237 -10.93 10.63 -8.06
C ARG A 237 -12.36 10.88 -8.54
N GLN A 238 -12.96 9.92 -9.22
CA GLN A 238 -14.34 10.00 -9.67
C GLN A 238 -15.32 10.09 -8.49
N ALA A 239 -15.13 9.27 -7.45
CA ALA A 239 -15.98 9.33 -6.26
C ALA A 239 -15.92 10.70 -5.57
N GLU A 240 -14.71 11.21 -5.30
CA GLU A 240 -14.53 12.50 -4.61
C GLU A 240 -14.97 13.71 -5.47
N ASN A 241 -14.91 13.61 -6.81
CA ASN A 241 -15.40 14.65 -7.72
C ASN A 241 -16.93 14.61 -7.93
N THR A 242 -17.57 13.45 -7.75
CA THR A 242 -19.04 13.32 -7.89
C THR A 242 -19.79 13.95 -6.71
N ASP A 243 -19.13 14.06 -5.55
CA ASP A 243 -19.68 14.70 -4.35
C ASP A 243 -19.59 16.26 -4.39
N LEU A 244 -19.01 16.83 -5.45
CA LEU A 244 -18.85 18.28 -5.63
C LEU A 244 -19.68 18.86 -6.80
N SER A 245 -20.57 18.07 -7.42
CA SER A 245 -21.52 18.51 -8.47
C SER A 245 -22.96 18.50 -7.98
#